data_AF-S5ZWT5-F1
#
_entry.id   AF-S5ZWT5-F1
#
_cell.length_a   1.000
_cell.length_b   1.000
_cell.length_c   1.000
_cell.angle_alpha   90.00
_cell.angle_beta   90.00
_cell.angle_gamma   90.00
#
_symmetry.space_group_name_H-M   'P 1'
#
loop_
_entity.id
_entity.type
_entity.pdbx_description
1 polymer ?
#
loop_
_entity_poly.entity_id
_entity_poly.type
_entity_poly.pdbx_seq_one_letter_code
_entity_poly.pdbx_strand_id
1 'polypeptide(L)'
;MRDKAVKDLIQEGLSFMDGLVQISPRVSGVWETENTAYDEKVHKRTVDLIPTADLRTALDAIGVKVLGAKEQSARITAVTDTATGLKDGTLTIGDDIIIDGEKLKIDETDSAQGVFFKAAGGTEYKTTRRLSVNNPSQIIARVPKEVPAGAVTLIVRTK
;
A
#
# COMPACT_ATOMS: atom_id res chain seq x y z
N MET A 1 38.00 -1.71 -18.19
CA MET A 1 38.30 -2.91 -19.01
C MET A 1 37.46 -4.12 -18.62
N ARG A 2 37.21 -4.36 -17.31
CA ARG A 2 36.32 -5.43 -16.82
C ARG A 2 34.97 -5.48 -17.54
N ASP A 3 34.22 -4.38 -17.55
CA ASP A 3 32.84 -4.40 -18.05
C ASP A 3 32.71 -4.78 -19.52
N LYS A 4 33.69 -4.39 -20.35
CA LYS A 4 33.75 -4.78 -21.76
C LYS A 4 34.00 -6.29 -21.89
N ALA A 5 35.02 -6.80 -21.20
CA ALA A 5 35.33 -8.24 -21.23
C ALA A 5 34.17 -9.10 -20.71
N VAL A 6 33.51 -8.66 -19.62
CA VAL A 6 32.32 -9.35 -19.09
C VAL A 6 31.20 -9.35 -20.12
N LYS A 7 30.90 -8.19 -20.73
CA LYS A 7 29.87 -8.09 -21.76
C LYS A 7 30.15 -9.01 -22.94
N ASP A 8 31.38 -9.03 -23.44
CA ASP A 8 31.78 -9.87 -24.58
C ASP A 8 31.56 -11.36 -24.25
N LEU A 9 31.96 -11.81 -23.06
CA LEU A 9 31.70 -13.19 -22.58
C LEU A 9 30.20 -13.52 -22.53
N ILE A 10 29.36 -12.62 -21.99
CA ILE A 10 27.91 -12.85 -21.94
C ILE A 10 27.28 -12.88 -23.34
N GLN A 11 27.75 -12.03 -24.26
CA GLN A 11 27.29 -12.03 -25.65
C GLN A 11 27.63 -13.33 -26.39
N GLU A 12 28.75 -13.97 -26.04
CA GLU A 12 29.15 -15.30 -26.53
C GLU A 12 28.40 -16.45 -25.85
N GLY A 13 27.52 -16.16 -24.88
CA GLY A 13 26.77 -17.18 -24.14
C GLY A 13 27.58 -17.84 -23.01
N LEU A 14 28.75 -17.30 -22.68
CA LEU A 14 29.59 -17.80 -21.59
C LEU A 14 29.15 -17.21 -20.25
N SER A 15 29.42 -17.95 -19.17
CA SER A 15 29.27 -17.43 -17.82
C SER A 15 30.55 -16.74 -17.36
N PHE A 16 30.40 -15.65 -16.61
CA PHE A 16 31.50 -14.92 -15.98
C PHE A 16 31.36 -15.01 -14.47
N MET A 17 32.48 -15.20 -13.76
CA MET A 17 32.51 -15.17 -12.30
C MET A 17 33.76 -14.41 -11.85
N ASP A 18 33.59 -13.45 -10.95
CA ASP A 18 34.68 -12.83 -10.22
C ASP A 18 34.49 -12.96 -8.70
N GLY A 19 35.27 -12.22 -7.91
CA GLY A 19 35.19 -12.26 -6.46
C GLY A 19 33.87 -11.76 -5.88
N LEU A 20 33.05 -11.00 -6.62
CA LEU A 20 31.83 -10.37 -6.13
C LEU A 20 30.55 -10.98 -6.72
N VAL A 21 30.57 -11.34 -8.01
CA VAL A 21 29.37 -11.77 -8.73
C VAL A 21 29.66 -12.86 -9.75
N GLN A 22 28.69 -13.76 -9.89
CA GLN A 22 28.55 -14.67 -11.02
C GLN A 22 27.42 -14.17 -11.93
N ILE A 23 27.71 -14.08 -13.22
CA ILE A 23 26.77 -13.66 -14.27
C ILE A 23 26.65 -14.79 -15.29
N SER A 24 25.44 -15.32 -15.48
CA SER A 24 25.17 -16.42 -16.40
C SER A 24 24.04 -16.05 -17.36
N PRO A 25 24.22 -16.16 -18.69
CA PRO A 25 23.14 -15.91 -19.65
C PRO A 25 22.07 -17.01 -19.55
N ARG A 26 20.81 -16.61 -19.67
CA ARG A 26 19.64 -17.49 -19.59
C ARG A 26 18.60 -17.08 -20.63
N VAL A 27 17.86 -18.06 -21.12
CA VAL A 27 16.58 -17.82 -21.81
C VAL A 27 15.45 -18.32 -20.91
N SER A 28 14.52 -17.43 -20.59
CA SER A 28 13.31 -17.75 -19.86
C SER A 28 12.11 -17.85 -20.81
N GLY A 29 11.14 -18.69 -20.47
CA GLY A 29 9.94 -18.93 -21.28
C GLY A 29 9.69 -20.43 -21.44
N VAL A 30 8.46 -20.80 -21.78
CA VAL A 30 8.07 -22.21 -21.95
C VAL A 30 8.41 -22.66 -23.36
N TRP A 31 9.17 -23.75 -23.48
CA TRP A 31 9.48 -24.40 -24.75
C TRP A 31 8.54 -25.59 -24.94
N GLU A 32 7.59 -25.49 -25.87
CA GLU A 32 6.55 -26.50 -26.07
C GLU A 32 7.09 -27.80 -26.69
N THR A 33 8.13 -27.70 -27.52
CA THR A 33 8.77 -28.83 -28.21
C THR A 33 10.28 -28.61 -28.37
N GLU A 34 11.05 -29.68 -28.59
CA GLU A 34 12.51 -29.63 -28.79
C GLU A 34 12.93 -28.79 -30.01
N ASN A 35 12.05 -28.63 -31.01
CA ASN A 35 12.32 -27.87 -32.23
C ASN A 35 11.66 -26.47 -32.24
N THR A 36 11.17 -26.01 -31.09
CA THR A 36 10.49 -24.71 -30.99
C THR A 36 11.47 -23.59 -31.30
N ALA A 37 11.17 -22.77 -32.29
CA ALA A 37 11.95 -21.58 -32.62
C ALA A 37 11.82 -20.51 -31.52
N TYR A 38 12.82 -19.64 -31.42
CA TYR A 38 12.77 -18.52 -30.48
C TYR A 38 11.68 -17.51 -30.89
N ASP A 39 10.72 -17.26 -30.00
CA ASP A 39 9.69 -16.21 -30.16
C ASP A 39 9.91 -15.12 -29.09
N GLU A 40 10.11 -13.87 -29.50
CA GLU A 40 10.29 -12.73 -28.58
C GLU A 40 9.06 -12.41 -27.72
N LYS A 41 7.87 -12.90 -28.10
CA LYS A 41 6.63 -12.76 -27.32
C LYS A 41 6.56 -13.72 -26.14
N VAL A 42 7.22 -14.88 -26.24
CA VAL A 42 7.15 -15.97 -25.27
C VAL A 42 8.48 -16.14 -24.53
N HIS A 43 9.60 -16.01 -25.23
CA HIS A 43 10.95 -16.23 -24.74
C HIS A 43 11.70 -14.91 -24.54
N LYS A 44 12.35 -14.77 -23.38
CA LYS A 44 13.16 -13.61 -23.03
C LYS A 44 14.60 -14.02 -22.74
N ARG A 45 15.54 -13.33 -23.37
CA ARG A 45 16.98 -13.41 -23.04
C ARG A 45 17.24 -12.54 -21.81
N THR A 46 17.84 -13.14 -20.80
CA THR A 46 18.13 -12.51 -19.51
C THR A 46 19.49 -13.00 -19.00
N VAL A 47 19.91 -12.49 -17.86
CA VAL A 47 21.06 -12.98 -17.11
C VAL A 47 20.65 -13.28 -15.68
N ASP A 48 21.21 -14.34 -15.10
CA ASP A 48 21.20 -14.57 -13.66
C ASP A 48 22.43 -13.86 -13.06
N LEU A 49 22.22 -12.97 -12.09
CA LEU A 49 23.29 -12.34 -11.31
C LEU A 49 23.24 -12.86 -9.88
N ILE A 50 24.27 -13.62 -9.49
CA ILE A 50 24.36 -14.28 -8.20
C ILE A 50 25.53 -13.67 -7.42
N PRO A 51 25.32 -13.08 -6.23
CA PRO A 51 26.42 -12.61 -5.41
C PRO A 51 27.28 -13.79 -4.95
N THR A 52 28.59 -13.60 -4.80
CA THR A 52 29.49 -14.62 -4.26
C THR A 52 29.32 -14.78 -2.75
N ALA A 53 29.95 -15.81 -2.16
CA ALA A 53 30.00 -15.95 -0.72
C ALA A 53 30.65 -14.72 -0.04
N ASP A 54 31.73 -14.21 -0.63
CA ASP A 54 32.46 -13.04 -0.13
C ASP A 54 31.56 -11.78 -0.09
N LEU A 55 30.86 -11.48 -1.20
CA LEU A 55 29.93 -10.36 -1.22
C LEU A 55 28.78 -10.56 -0.22
N ARG A 56 28.24 -11.79 -0.08
CA ARG A 56 27.19 -12.06 0.92
C ARG A 56 27.69 -11.80 2.35
N THR A 57 28.90 -12.24 2.70
CA THR A 57 29.49 -11.99 4.02
C THR A 57 29.77 -10.51 4.25
N ALA A 58 30.16 -9.75 3.21
CA ALA A 58 30.30 -8.31 3.32
C ALA A 58 28.97 -7.60 3.64
N LEU A 59 27.82 -8.14 3.19
CA LEU A 59 26.50 -7.61 3.53
C LEU A 59 26.16 -7.80 5.02
N ASP A 60 26.65 -8.87 5.66
CA ASP A 60 26.42 -9.11 7.09
C ASP A 60 27.08 -8.05 7.99
N ALA A 61 28.15 -7.42 7.52
CA ALA A 61 28.82 -6.32 8.21
C ALA A 61 28.06 -4.98 8.10
N ILE A 62 27.01 -4.91 7.27
CA ILE A 62 26.23 -3.68 7.09
C ILE A 62 25.29 -3.51 8.29
N GLY A 63 25.55 -2.45 9.07
CA GLY A 63 24.66 -2.07 10.17
C GLY A 63 23.29 -1.63 9.66
N VAL A 64 22.25 -2.39 10.02
CA VAL A 64 20.86 -2.02 9.74
C VAL A 64 20.37 -1.07 10.82
N LYS A 65 20.10 0.19 10.47
CA LYS A 65 19.38 1.12 11.34
C LYS A 65 17.89 1.06 11.02
N VAL A 66 17.13 0.41 11.90
CA VAL A 66 15.66 0.45 11.83
C VAL A 66 15.21 1.86 12.19
N LEU A 67 14.75 2.63 11.21
CA LEU A 67 14.25 4.00 11.38
C LEU A 67 12.85 4.06 12.06
N GLY A 68 12.40 2.94 12.62
CA GLY A 68 11.03 2.73 13.11
C GLY A 68 10.10 2.19 12.02
N ALA A 69 8.97 1.63 12.45
CA ALA A 69 7.86 1.40 11.54
C ALA A 69 7.31 2.77 11.13
N LYS A 70 7.22 3.05 9.83
CA LYS A 70 6.38 4.16 9.37
C LYS A 70 4.98 3.84 9.90
N GLU A 71 4.48 4.64 10.83
CA GLU A 71 3.11 4.48 11.29
C GLU A 71 2.22 4.58 10.05
N GLN A 72 1.64 3.45 9.66
CA GLN A 72 0.46 3.45 8.80
C GLN A 72 -0.66 4.00 9.68
N SER A 73 -0.69 5.32 9.84
CA SER A 73 -1.75 6.04 10.50
C SER A 73 -3.07 5.72 9.78
N ALA A 74 -4.15 5.54 10.54
CA ALA A 74 -5.48 5.37 9.98
C ALA A 74 -5.75 6.47 8.92
N ARG A 75 -6.28 6.09 7.77
CA ARG A 75 -6.55 7.03 6.66
C ARG A 75 -7.96 6.85 6.15
N ILE A 76 -8.63 7.96 5.86
CA ILE A 76 -9.92 7.98 5.17
C ILE A 76 -9.62 8.16 3.67
N THR A 77 -10.13 7.25 2.84
CA THR A 77 -9.95 7.29 1.37
C THR A 77 -11.14 7.93 0.68
N ALA A 78 -12.35 7.68 1.16
CA ALA A 78 -13.56 8.25 0.60
C ALA A 78 -14.66 8.37 1.66
N VAL A 79 -15.55 9.34 1.45
CA VAL A 79 -16.79 9.49 2.22
C VAL A 79 -17.94 9.54 1.23
N THR A 80 -18.96 8.72 1.43
CA THR A 80 -20.15 8.64 0.58
C THR A 80 -21.37 8.96 1.44
N ASP A 81 -22.18 9.91 1.01
CA ASP A 81 -23.48 10.16 1.63
C ASP A 81 -24.50 9.15 1.11
N THR A 82 -25.19 8.42 2.00
CA THR A 82 -26.17 7.41 1.57
C THR A 82 -27.50 8.01 1.12
N ALA A 83 -27.81 9.25 1.54
CA ALA A 83 -29.02 9.94 1.12
C ALA A 83 -28.94 10.42 -0.33
N THR A 84 -27.80 10.97 -0.74
CA THR A 84 -27.57 11.51 -2.10
C THR A 84 -26.80 10.54 -3.01
N GLY A 85 -26.08 9.59 -2.44
CA GLY A 85 -25.16 8.69 -3.16
C GLY A 85 -23.87 9.37 -3.64
N LEU A 86 -23.64 10.63 -3.26
CA LEU A 86 -22.52 11.43 -3.74
C LEU A 86 -21.27 11.25 -2.86
N LYS A 87 -20.10 11.45 -3.49
CA LYS A 87 -18.77 11.42 -2.87
C LYS A 87 -18.06 12.77 -2.98
N ASP A 88 -18.83 13.83 -3.22
CA ASP A 88 -18.35 15.19 -3.47
C ASP A 88 -18.11 15.99 -2.19
N GLY A 89 -18.28 15.35 -1.02
CA GLY A 89 -18.14 15.98 0.29
C GLY A 89 -19.42 16.61 0.82
N THR A 90 -20.55 16.47 0.12
CA THR A 90 -21.87 16.78 0.67
C THR A 90 -22.31 15.67 1.61
N LEU A 91 -22.91 16.05 2.76
CA LEU A 91 -23.38 15.12 3.78
C LEU A 91 -24.78 15.55 4.24
N THR A 92 -25.71 14.61 4.32
CA THR A 92 -27.08 14.89 4.78
C THR A 92 -27.18 14.76 6.30
N ILE A 93 -27.55 15.84 6.98
CA ILE A 93 -27.69 15.87 8.44
C ILE A 93 -28.80 14.91 8.87
N GLY A 94 -28.50 13.99 9.79
CA GLY A 94 -29.45 13.01 10.30
C GLY A 94 -29.47 11.66 9.56
N ASP A 95 -28.76 11.56 8.43
CA ASP A 95 -28.63 10.35 7.62
C ASP A 95 -27.28 9.65 7.81
N ASP A 96 -27.18 8.44 7.26
CA ASP A 96 -25.99 7.60 7.37
C ASP A 96 -24.97 7.95 6.27
N ILE A 97 -23.69 7.88 6.62
CA ILE A 97 -22.58 8.09 5.71
C ILE A 97 -21.65 6.88 5.75
N ILE A 98 -21.09 6.54 4.59
CA ILE A 98 -20.10 5.47 4.44
C ILE A 98 -18.72 6.12 4.41
N ILE A 99 -17.85 5.69 5.31
CA ILE A 99 -16.48 6.17 5.43
C ILE A 99 -15.56 5.00 5.06
N ASP A 100 -14.97 5.05 3.88
CA ASP A 100 -14.00 4.06 3.42
C ASP A 100 -12.58 4.51 3.79
N GLY A 101 -11.70 3.56 4.10
CA GLY A 101 -10.33 3.87 4.48
C GLY A 101 -9.48 2.66 4.86
N GLU A 102 -8.43 2.90 5.62
CA GLU A 102 -7.58 1.85 6.19
C GLU A 102 -7.40 2.05 7.69
N LYS A 103 -7.41 0.94 8.43
CA LYS A 103 -7.29 0.87 9.89
C LYS A 103 -8.29 1.78 10.61
N LEU A 104 -9.52 1.83 10.13
CA LEU A 104 -10.56 2.69 10.68
C LEU A 104 -11.29 2.10 11.89
N LYS A 105 -11.11 0.81 12.22
CA LYS A 105 -11.92 0.10 13.23
C LYS A 105 -11.92 0.86 14.56
N ILE A 106 -13.10 1.20 15.08
CA ILE A 106 -13.29 1.93 16.34
C ILE A 106 -13.63 0.94 17.45
N ASP A 107 -13.14 1.18 18.67
CA ASP A 107 -13.69 0.53 19.85
C ASP A 107 -14.88 1.33 20.41
N GLU A 108 -16.11 0.82 20.27
CA GLU A 108 -17.33 1.49 20.78
C GLU A 108 -17.35 1.60 22.32
N THR A 109 -16.51 0.83 23.03
CA THR A 109 -16.41 0.90 24.50
C THR A 109 -15.51 2.03 24.99
N ASP A 110 -14.62 2.54 24.11
CA ASP A 110 -13.71 3.64 24.43
C ASP A 110 -14.38 4.99 24.10
N SER A 111 -14.69 5.77 25.13
CA SER A 111 -15.30 7.10 24.97
C SER A 111 -14.47 8.08 24.14
N ALA A 112 -13.14 7.88 24.05
CA ALA A 112 -12.24 8.71 23.25
C ALA A 112 -12.25 8.36 21.75
N GLN A 113 -12.69 7.16 21.40
CA GLN A 113 -12.77 6.69 20.02
C GLN A 113 -14.18 6.92 19.45
N GLY A 114 -14.26 7.14 18.14
CA GLY A 114 -15.52 7.45 17.48
C GLY A 114 -15.36 8.27 16.21
N VAL A 115 -16.51 8.54 15.59
CA VAL A 115 -16.64 9.47 14.47
C VAL A 115 -17.09 10.82 15.00
N PHE A 116 -16.33 11.86 14.66
CA PHE A 116 -16.54 13.23 15.08
C PHE A 116 -16.72 14.14 13.86
N PHE A 117 -17.66 15.07 13.98
CA PHE A 117 -17.90 16.13 13.01
C PHE A 117 -17.53 17.45 13.65
N LYS A 118 -16.45 18.07 13.18
CA LYS A 118 -16.02 19.37 13.68
C LYS A 118 -16.60 20.47 12.79
N ALA A 119 -17.50 21.27 13.33
CA ALA A 119 -18.05 22.43 12.61
C ALA A 119 -17.00 23.54 12.49
N ALA A 120 -17.19 24.47 11.55
CA ALA A 120 -16.30 25.61 11.34
C ALA A 120 -16.05 26.45 12.62
N GLY A 121 -17.02 26.49 13.54
CA GLY A 121 -16.88 27.15 14.85
C GLY A 121 -16.01 26.41 15.87
N GLY A 122 -15.43 25.26 15.51
CA GLY A 122 -14.56 24.45 16.37
C GLY A 122 -15.28 23.43 17.24
N THR A 123 -16.62 23.50 17.34
CA THR A 123 -17.43 22.54 18.09
C THR A 123 -17.39 21.16 17.44
N GLU A 124 -17.07 20.14 18.23
CA GLU A 124 -17.04 18.74 17.81
C GLU A 124 -18.35 18.04 18.21
N TYR A 125 -18.99 17.38 17.25
CA TYR A 125 -20.19 16.58 17.45
C TYR A 125 -19.85 15.11 17.23
N LYS A 126 -19.98 14.30 18.28
CA LYS A 126 -19.74 12.85 18.20
C LYS A 126 -21.02 12.15 17.72
N THR A 127 -20.89 11.17 16.84
CA THR A 127 -22.00 10.25 16.56
C THR A 127 -22.39 9.50 17.84
N THR A 128 -23.63 9.70 18.30
CA THR A 128 -24.19 9.06 19.50
C THR A 128 -24.88 7.74 19.20
N ARG A 129 -25.28 7.51 17.93
CA ARG A 129 -25.88 6.25 17.49
C ARG A 129 -24.78 5.21 17.29
N ARG A 130 -25.10 3.93 17.55
CA ARG A 130 -24.24 2.79 17.24
C ARG A 130 -23.82 2.80 15.77
N LEU A 131 -22.56 2.45 15.47
CA LEU A 131 -22.07 2.33 14.11
C LEU A 131 -22.75 1.14 13.43
N SER A 132 -23.38 1.37 12.28
CA SER A 132 -24.05 0.30 11.52
C SER A 132 -23.05 -0.72 10.98
N VAL A 133 -21.84 -0.25 10.63
CA VAL A 133 -20.70 -1.07 10.20
C VAL A 133 -19.44 -0.48 10.84
N ASN A 134 -18.57 -1.34 11.35
CA ASN A 134 -17.33 -0.95 12.01
C ASN A 134 -16.19 -1.92 11.63
N ASN A 135 -15.77 -1.85 10.37
CA ASN A 135 -14.70 -2.64 9.81
C ASN A 135 -13.41 -1.80 9.69
N PRO A 136 -12.23 -2.42 9.69
CA PRO A 136 -10.98 -1.70 9.50
C PRO A 136 -10.87 -0.99 8.14
N SER A 137 -11.64 -1.42 7.14
CA SER A 137 -11.69 -0.80 5.80
C SER A 137 -12.87 0.16 5.60
N GLN A 138 -13.88 0.10 6.47
CA GLN A 138 -15.14 0.81 6.25
C GLN A 138 -15.92 1.02 7.56
N ILE A 139 -16.41 2.23 7.77
CA ILE A 139 -17.35 2.57 8.84
C ILE A 139 -18.64 3.11 8.22
N ILE A 140 -19.79 2.75 8.80
CA ILE A 140 -21.05 3.45 8.54
C ILE A 140 -21.49 4.15 9.82
N ALA A 141 -21.53 5.48 9.77
CA ALA A 141 -21.88 6.34 10.89
C ALA A 141 -23.03 7.27 10.53
N ARG A 142 -23.88 7.59 11.50
CA ARG A 142 -24.95 8.57 11.32
C ARG A 142 -24.45 9.97 11.64
N VAL A 143 -24.78 10.93 10.79
CA VAL A 143 -24.54 12.36 11.06
C VAL A 143 -25.51 12.82 12.16
N PRO A 144 -25.01 13.36 13.30
CA PRO A 144 -25.87 13.87 14.37
C PRO A 144 -26.73 15.05 13.89
N LYS A 145 -27.95 15.18 14.41
CA LYS A 145 -28.86 16.29 14.06
C LYS A 145 -28.42 17.62 14.66
N GLU A 146 -27.55 17.58 15.68
CA GLU A 146 -27.00 18.75 16.34
C GLU A 146 -25.91 19.44 15.50
N VAL A 147 -25.42 18.80 14.43
CA VAL A 147 -24.43 19.38 13.53
C VAL A 147 -25.07 20.54 12.75
N PRO A 148 -24.51 21.77 12.82
CA PRO A 148 -25.03 22.90 12.08
C PRO A 148 -24.78 22.73 10.58
N ALA A 149 -25.68 23.27 9.74
CA ALA A 149 -25.48 23.33 8.31
C ALA A 149 -24.25 24.20 7.98
N GLY A 150 -23.31 23.65 7.23
CA GLY A 150 -22.09 24.35 6.82
C GLY A 150 -20.91 23.41 6.58
N ALA A 151 -19.73 23.98 6.39
CA ALA A 151 -18.50 23.21 6.24
C ALA A 151 -18.15 22.51 7.57
N VAL A 152 -17.96 21.20 7.50
CA VAL A 152 -17.56 20.36 8.63
C VAL A 152 -16.33 19.54 8.27
N THR A 153 -15.46 19.30 9.24
CA THR A 153 -14.33 18.36 9.11
C THR A 153 -14.71 17.05 9.77
N LEU A 154 -14.70 15.98 9.00
CA LEU A 154 -14.87 14.62 9.50
C LEU A 154 -13.56 14.13 10.13
N ILE A 155 -13.65 13.62 11.37
CA ILE A 155 -12.51 13.10 12.12
C ILE A 155 -12.88 11.72 12.66
N VAL A 156 -12.11 10.70 12.30
CA VAL A 156 -12.21 9.36 12.88
C VAL A 156 -11.09 9.20 13.90
N ARG A 157 -11.44 8.99 15.18
CA ARG A 157 -10.48 8.68 16.24
C ARG A 157 -10.53 7.18 16.54
N THR A 158 -9.39 6.53 16.35
CA THR A 158 -9.16 5.09 16.60
C THR A 158 -7.74 4.90 17.14
N LYS A 159 -7.49 3.79 17.85
CA LYS A 159 -6.20 3.42 18.44
C LYS A 159 -5.47 2.34 17.64
#